data_AF-R5PZ12-F1
#
_entry.id   AF-R5PZ12-F1
#
_cell.length_a   1.000
_cell.length_b   1.000
_cell.length_c   1.000
_cell.angle_alpha   90.00
_cell.angle_beta   90.00
_cell.angle_gamma   90.00
#
_symmetry.space_group_name_H-M   'P 1'
#
loop_
_entity.id
_entity.type
_entity.pdbx_description
1 polymer ?
#
loop_
_entity_poly.entity_id
_entity_poly.type
_entity_poly.pdbx_seq_one_letter_code
_entity_poly.pdbx_strand_id
1 'polypeptide(L)'
;MENIALLYSELQRFKKNPDDFNAAQKNDLLKQTDECLTDFINDKIEFGTDAAPELLMFLQKAAAFESLQPKAKAARKKLQQKLNDFDRRYGLDALDDIPQELIEKNIDKIGVLAQMPFKSRPAFKQLFEIISKIDLTDENGNSLGEEGHDRIETTVIELAKTDTFFSLLGAKNLDLELYLNVLHDAMQVNLIGLLYTEEIAKHYPLSDDMKQKAADYMQKLVELVK
;
A
#
# COMPACT_ATOMS: atom_id res chain seq x y z
N MET A 1 -8.20 5.11 14.78
CA MET A 1 -6.76 5.49 14.71
C MET A 1 -6.40 6.72 15.55
N GLU A 2 -7.33 7.64 15.87
CA GLU A 2 -7.06 8.86 16.67
C GLU A 2 -6.35 8.63 18.02
N ASN A 3 -6.51 7.46 18.65
CA ASN A 3 -5.94 7.17 19.96
C ASN A 3 -4.41 6.88 19.93
N ILE A 4 -3.87 6.38 18.81
CA ILE A 4 -2.46 5.96 18.72
C ILE A 4 -1.52 7.16 18.52
N ALA A 5 -1.93 8.15 17.72
CA ALA A 5 -1.13 9.37 17.53
C ALA A 5 -0.96 10.15 18.85
N LEU A 6 -2.04 10.22 19.64
CA LEU A 6 -2.01 10.80 20.99
C LEU A 6 -1.10 9.98 21.92
N LEU A 7 -1.27 8.66 21.97
CA LEU A 7 -0.43 7.77 22.78
C LEU A 7 1.06 7.86 22.41
N TYR A 8 1.37 7.95 21.12
CA TYR A 8 2.71 8.18 20.61
C TYR A 8 3.30 9.51 21.11
N SER A 9 2.53 10.60 21.03
CA SER A 9 2.96 11.92 21.49
C SER A 9 3.27 11.94 22.99
N GLU A 10 2.47 11.26 23.80
CA GLU A 10 2.67 11.15 25.25
C GLU A 10 3.89 10.29 25.58
N LEU A 11 4.09 9.16 24.88
CA LEU A 11 5.32 8.37 24.99
C LEU A 11 6.57 9.16 24.59
N GLN A 12 6.47 10.04 23.58
CA GLN A 12 7.57 10.93 23.19
C GLN A 12 7.89 11.94 24.28
N ARG A 13 6.88 12.55 24.90
CA ARG A 13 7.05 13.47 26.03
C ARG A 13 7.68 12.77 27.21
N PHE A 14 7.17 11.59 27.56
CA PHE A 14 7.70 10.76 28.65
C PHE A 14 9.16 10.38 28.44
N LYS A 15 9.53 9.94 27.23
CA LYS A 15 10.94 9.60 26.91
C LYS A 15 11.88 10.81 26.98
N LYS A 16 11.38 12.01 26.65
CA LYS A 16 12.19 13.24 26.67
C LYS A 16 12.38 13.75 28.11
N ASN A 17 11.31 13.81 28.89
CA ASN A 17 11.30 14.29 30.27
C ASN A 17 10.42 13.39 31.16
N PRO A 18 10.95 12.28 31.70
CA PRO A 18 10.17 11.36 32.54
C PRO A 18 9.66 11.98 33.84
N ASP A 19 10.30 13.07 34.30
CA ASP A 19 9.98 13.75 35.57
C ASP A 19 8.76 14.67 35.46
N ASP A 20 8.34 15.03 34.25
CA ASP A 20 7.12 15.82 33.99
C ASP A 20 5.83 15.00 34.25
N PHE A 21 5.97 13.69 34.46
CA PHE A 21 4.86 12.77 34.68
C PHE A 21 4.78 12.37 36.15
N ASN A 22 3.60 12.49 36.75
CA ASN A 22 3.34 11.94 38.07
C ASN A 22 3.11 10.41 38.00
N ALA A 23 3.09 9.74 39.16
CA ALA A 23 2.96 8.29 39.23
C ALA A 23 1.66 7.74 38.57
N ALA A 24 0.54 8.46 38.70
CA ALA A 24 -0.72 8.07 38.07
C ALA A 24 -0.62 8.16 36.54
N GLN A 25 -0.08 9.26 36.02
CA GLN A 25 0.13 9.46 34.58
C GLN A 25 1.09 8.42 33.98
N LYS A 26 2.16 8.05 34.69
CA LYS A 26 3.07 6.98 34.26
C LYS A 26 2.35 5.63 34.16
N ASN A 27 1.53 5.30 35.16
CA ASN A 27 0.77 4.05 35.19
C ASN A 27 -0.30 4.00 34.10
N ASP A 28 -1.02 5.10 33.87
CA ASP A 28 -2.02 5.17 32.80
C ASP A 28 -1.36 5.04 31.42
N LEU A 29 -0.25 5.74 31.19
CA LEU A 29 0.52 5.64 29.95
C LEU A 29 1.06 4.23 29.73
N LEU A 30 1.58 3.58 30.77
CA LEU A 30 2.01 2.19 30.74
C LEU A 30 0.86 1.26 30.34
N LYS A 31 -0.30 1.38 30.99
CA LYS A 31 -1.47 0.53 30.76
C LYS A 31 -2.03 0.68 29.35
N GLN A 32 -2.18 1.92 28.88
CA GLN A 32 -2.64 2.20 27.51
C GLN A 32 -1.67 1.66 26.46
N THR A 33 -0.36 1.79 26.70
CA THR A 33 0.68 1.23 25.82
C THR A 33 0.62 -0.30 25.82
N ASP A 34 0.43 -0.92 26.98
CA ASP A 34 0.31 -2.37 27.11
C ASP A 34 -0.92 -2.93 26.38
N GLU A 35 -2.06 -2.28 26.54
CA GLU A 35 -3.32 -2.62 25.85
C GLU A 35 -3.15 -2.49 24.34
N CYS A 36 -2.59 -1.38 23.86
CA CYS A 36 -2.34 -1.16 22.43
C CYS A 36 -1.41 -2.23 21.81
N LEU A 37 -0.30 -2.56 22.49
CA LEU A 37 0.61 -3.63 22.06
C LEU A 37 -0.08 -4.99 22.04
N THR A 38 -0.90 -5.28 23.05
CA THR A 38 -1.63 -6.55 23.19
C THR A 38 -2.67 -6.68 22.09
N ASP A 39 -3.42 -5.62 21.80
CA ASP A 39 -4.43 -5.60 20.75
C ASP A 39 -3.82 -5.72 19.36
N PHE A 40 -2.66 -5.08 19.11
CA PHE A 40 -1.92 -5.27 17.85
C PHE A 40 -1.41 -6.71 17.70
N ILE A 41 -0.79 -7.28 18.73
CA ILE A 41 -0.28 -8.66 18.70
C ILE A 41 -1.41 -9.66 18.46
N ASN A 42 -2.61 -9.40 19.00
CA ASN A 42 -3.79 -10.27 18.89
C ASN A 42 -4.71 -9.92 17.70
N ASP A 43 -4.26 -9.11 16.74
CA ASP A 43 -5.02 -8.75 15.52
C ASP A 43 -6.37 -8.05 15.79
N LYS A 44 -6.52 -7.43 16.95
CA LYS A 44 -7.71 -6.60 17.26
C LYS A 44 -7.61 -5.20 16.69
N ILE A 45 -6.39 -4.73 16.42
CA ILE A 45 -6.11 -3.49 15.70
C ILE A 45 -5.28 -3.87 14.48
N GLU A 46 -5.79 -3.52 13.30
CA GLU A 46 -5.08 -3.69 12.05
C GLU A 46 -4.25 -2.43 11.75
N PHE A 47 -2.98 -2.63 11.41
CA PHE A 47 -2.12 -1.62 10.84
C PHE A 47 -1.82 -2.01 9.40
N GLY A 48 -2.11 -1.08 8.48
CA GLY A 48 -1.63 -1.16 7.11
C GLY A 48 -0.11 -0.99 7.04
N THR A 49 0.47 -1.42 5.93
CA THR A 49 1.93 -1.30 5.68
C THR A 49 2.36 0.15 5.46
N ASP A 50 1.43 1.01 5.04
CA ASP A 50 1.57 2.46 4.94
C ASP A 50 1.83 3.14 6.30
N ALA A 51 1.28 2.61 7.39
CA ALA A 51 1.49 3.10 8.76
C ALA A 51 2.67 2.45 9.50
N ALA A 52 3.50 1.67 8.79
CA ALA A 52 4.64 0.96 9.39
C ALA A 52 5.71 1.88 10.01
N PRO A 53 6.08 3.04 9.42
CA PRO A 53 7.02 3.97 10.03
C PRO A 53 6.55 4.48 11.40
N GLU A 54 5.29 4.90 11.50
CA GLU A 54 4.68 5.39 12.73
C GLU A 54 4.64 4.30 13.79
N LEU A 55 4.28 3.07 13.40
CA LEU A 55 4.26 1.93 14.30
C LEU A 55 5.68 1.56 14.78
N LEU A 56 6.69 1.58 13.90
CA LEU A 56 8.09 1.35 14.31
C LEU A 56 8.55 2.38 15.34
N MET A 57 8.24 3.66 15.13
CA MET A 57 8.57 4.72 16.08
C MET A 57 7.83 4.56 17.41
N PHE A 58 6.55 4.16 17.38
CA PHE A 58 5.79 3.83 18.57
C PHE A 58 6.43 2.68 19.36
N LEU A 59 6.78 1.56 18.70
CA LEU A 59 7.41 0.41 19.34
C LEU A 59 8.75 0.75 19.99
N GLN A 60 9.57 1.60 19.37
CA GLN A 60 10.82 2.09 19.95
C GLN A 60 10.62 2.94 21.21
N LYS A 61 9.49 3.65 21.31
CA LYS A 61 9.17 4.51 22.46
C LYS A 61 8.46 3.73 23.56
N ALA A 62 7.63 2.76 23.22
CA ALA A 62 7.03 1.83 24.18
C ALA A 62 8.09 1.06 24.99
N ALA A 63 9.24 0.77 24.38
CA ALA A 63 10.39 0.17 25.06
C ALA A 63 11.04 1.04 26.15
N ALA A 64 10.59 2.30 26.34
CA ALA A 64 10.97 3.13 27.49
C ALA A 64 10.46 2.55 28.83
N PHE A 65 9.43 1.71 28.80
CA PHE A 65 9.01 0.91 29.94
C PHE A 65 9.68 -0.47 29.86
N GLU A 66 10.53 -0.80 30.82
CA GLU A 66 11.25 -2.08 30.86
C GLU A 66 10.31 -3.29 30.78
N SER A 67 9.16 -3.21 31.47
CA SER A 67 8.13 -4.25 31.47
C SER A 67 7.51 -4.50 30.09
N LEU A 68 7.52 -3.52 29.19
CA LEU A 68 6.94 -3.62 27.85
C LEU A 68 7.95 -4.05 26.79
N GLN A 69 9.24 -4.09 27.09
CA GLN A 69 10.28 -4.47 26.11
C GLN A 69 10.02 -5.83 25.43
N PRO A 70 9.61 -6.90 26.15
CA PRO A 70 9.32 -8.18 25.50
C PRO A 70 8.14 -8.10 24.52
N LYS A 71 7.07 -7.38 24.90
CA LYS A 71 5.89 -7.17 24.03
C LYS A 71 6.23 -6.29 22.83
N ALA A 72 6.98 -5.21 23.03
CA ALA A 72 7.45 -4.36 21.94
C ALA A 72 8.31 -5.15 20.93
N LYS A 73 9.16 -6.07 21.41
CA LYS A 73 9.94 -6.98 20.55
C LYS A 73 9.06 -7.95 19.78
N ALA A 74 8.03 -8.53 20.42
CA ALA A 74 7.07 -9.42 19.76
C ALA A 74 6.27 -8.67 18.67
N ALA A 75 5.76 -7.48 18.99
CA ALA A 75 5.07 -6.61 18.04
C ALA A 75 5.98 -6.22 16.87
N ARG A 76 7.26 -5.88 17.12
CA ARG A 76 8.23 -5.58 16.06
C ARG A 76 8.46 -6.78 15.13
N LYS A 77 8.56 -7.99 15.68
CA LYS A 77 8.70 -9.21 14.87
C LYS A 77 7.47 -9.41 13.97
N LYS A 78 6.27 -9.18 14.49
CA LYS A 78 5.02 -9.25 13.72
C LYS A 78 4.97 -8.21 12.60
N LEU A 79 5.34 -6.97 12.88
CA LEU A 79 5.44 -5.92 11.87
C LEU A 79 6.47 -6.26 10.78
N GLN A 80 7.64 -6.76 11.18
CA GLN A 80 8.66 -7.20 10.21
C GLN A 80 8.13 -8.31 9.30
N GLN A 81 7.37 -9.27 9.83
CA GLN A 81 6.74 -10.31 9.00
C GLN A 81 5.77 -9.70 7.99
N LYS A 82 4.91 -8.75 8.41
CA LYS A 82 4.00 -8.05 7.51
C LYS A 82 4.74 -7.26 6.41
N LEU A 83 5.83 -6.59 6.76
CA LEU A 83 6.66 -5.86 5.80
C LEU A 83 7.36 -6.82 4.83
N ASN A 84 7.94 -7.92 5.31
CA ASN A 84 8.54 -8.92 4.44
C ASN A 84 7.52 -9.58 3.50
N ASP A 85 6.29 -9.81 3.95
CA ASP A 85 5.23 -10.34 3.10
C ASP A 85 4.74 -9.31 2.08
N PHE A 86 4.73 -8.01 2.45
CA PHE A 86 4.54 -6.90 1.50
C PHE A 86 5.66 -6.89 0.47
N ASP A 87 6.92 -6.87 0.91
CA ASP A 87 8.08 -6.84 0.03
C ASP A 87 8.04 -8.03 -0.94
N ARG A 88 7.76 -9.25 -0.45
CA ARG A 88 7.61 -10.43 -1.33
C ARG A 88 6.47 -10.29 -2.32
N ARG A 89 5.32 -9.73 -1.90
CA ARG A 89 4.16 -9.50 -2.79
C ARG A 89 4.50 -8.54 -3.92
N TYR A 90 5.37 -7.57 -3.67
CA TYR A 90 5.77 -6.55 -4.64
C TYR A 90 7.17 -6.78 -5.24
N GLY A 91 7.80 -7.94 -4.98
CA GLY A 91 9.13 -8.28 -5.50
C GLY A 91 10.29 -7.45 -4.92
N LEU A 92 10.10 -6.86 -3.76
CA LEU A 92 11.06 -5.99 -3.07
C LEU A 92 11.91 -6.74 -2.01
N ASP A 93 11.64 -8.02 -1.76
CA ASP A 93 12.23 -8.83 -0.67
C ASP A 93 13.73 -9.10 -0.82
N ALA A 94 14.30 -8.80 -2.00
CA ALA A 94 15.73 -8.92 -2.28
C ALA A 94 16.45 -7.56 -2.43
N LEU A 95 15.78 -6.42 -2.20
CA LEU A 95 16.40 -5.10 -2.39
C LEU A 95 17.67 -4.91 -1.56
N ASP A 96 17.70 -5.42 -0.32
CA ASP A 96 18.89 -5.35 0.56
C ASP A 96 20.09 -6.14 0.02
N ASP A 97 19.84 -7.15 -0.82
CA ASP A 97 20.86 -7.98 -1.47
C ASP A 97 21.25 -7.46 -2.86
N ILE A 98 20.60 -6.38 -3.33
CA ILE A 98 20.83 -5.78 -4.64
C ILE A 98 21.87 -4.65 -4.50
N PRO A 99 22.95 -4.65 -5.31
CA PRO A 99 23.93 -3.58 -5.29
C PRO A 99 23.28 -2.22 -5.54
N GLN A 100 23.67 -1.21 -4.75
CA GLN A 100 23.15 0.15 -4.90
C GLN A 100 23.33 0.69 -6.32
N GLU A 101 24.46 0.40 -6.98
CA GLU A 101 24.72 0.84 -8.35
C GLU A 101 23.73 0.24 -9.36
N LEU A 102 23.20 -0.97 -9.09
CA LEU A 102 22.17 -1.58 -9.92
C LEU A 102 20.82 -0.88 -9.74
N ILE A 103 20.46 -0.51 -8.51
CA ILE A 103 19.22 0.22 -8.21
C ILE A 103 19.26 1.59 -8.90
N GLU A 104 20.34 2.35 -8.74
CA GLU A 104 20.49 3.68 -9.37
C GLU A 104 20.41 3.59 -10.91
N LYS A 105 21.13 2.62 -11.50
CA LYS A 105 21.04 2.34 -12.94
C LYS A 105 19.62 2.01 -13.39
N ASN A 106 18.88 1.23 -12.60
CA ASN A 106 17.51 0.86 -12.92
C ASN A 106 16.54 2.04 -12.78
N ILE A 107 16.71 2.91 -11.77
CA ILE A 107 15.94 4.16 -11.63
C ILE A 107 16.09 5.01 -12.91
N ASP A 108 17.32 5.27 -13.34
CA ASP A 108 17.58 6.05 -14.55
C ASP A 108 16.95 5.41 -15.80
N LYS A 109 17.13 4.09 -15.95
CA LYS A 109 16.61 3.35 -17.09
C LYS A 109 15.08 3.32 -17.12
N ILE A 110 14.42 3.09 -15.98
CA ILE A 110 12.96 3.13 -15.85
C ILE A 110 12.46 4.53 -16.19
N GLY A 111 13.14 5.59 -15.72
CA GLY A 111 12.80 6.98 -16.04
C GLY A 111 12.77 7.27 -17.55
N VAL A 112 13.73 6.71 -18.31
CA VAL A 112 13.74 6.80 -19.77
C VAL A 112 12.61 5.96 -20.40
N LEU A 113 12.43 4.72 -19.95
CA LEU A 113 11.41 3.82 -20.48
C LEU A 113 9.98 4.34 -20.25
N ALA A 114 9.72 4.99 -19.11
CA ALA A 114 8.43 5.57 -18.75
C ALA A 114 7.99 6.74 -19.65
N GLN A 115 8.93 7.37 -20.37
CA GLN A 115 8.65 8.43 -21.34
C GLN A 115 8.37 7.87 -22.75
N MET A 116 8.61 6.58 -22.99
CA MET A 116 8.42 6.00 -24.32
C MET A 116 6.93 5.90 -24.68
N PRO A 117 6.56 6.14 -25.95
CA PRO A 117 5.18 5.95 -26.39
C PRO A 117 4.85 4.45 -26.39
N PHE A 118 3.93 4.05 -25.52
CA PHE A 118 3.42 2.67 -25.45
C PHE A 118 1.94 2.55 -25.86
N LYS A 119 1.16 3.64 -25.83
CA LYS A 119 -0.28 3.63 -26.14
C LYS A 119 -0.61 3.06 -27.52
N SER A 120 0.23 3.32 -28.51
CA SER A 120 0.06 2.85 -29.90
C SER A 120 0.51 1.40 -30.12
N ARG A 121 1.05 0.73 -29.11
CA ARG A 121 1.56 -0.64 -29.25
C ARG A 121 0.40 -1.65 -29.23
N PRO A 122 0.42 -2.70 -30.07
CA PRO A 122 -0.66 -3.67 -30.15
C PRO A 122 -1.05 -4.32 -28.82
N ALA A 123 -0.07 -4.59 -27.96
CA ALA A 123 -0.30 -5.18 -26.64
C ALA A 123 -1.24 -4.33 -25.76
N PHE A 124 -1.16 -3.00 -25.84
CA PHE A 124 -1.96 -2.11 -24.99
C PHE A 124 -3.31 -1.74 -25.59
N LYS A 125 -3.54 -2.05 -26.87
CA LYS A 125 -4.73 -1.61 -27.62
C LYS A 125 -6.03 -1.97 -26.90
N GLN A 126 -6.15 -3.20 -26.43
CA GLN A 126 -7.36 -3.67 -25.74
C GLN A 126 -7.61 -2.90 -24.43
N LEU A 127 -6.55 -2.54 -23.69
CA LEU A 127 -6.69 -1.77 -22.45
C LEU A 127 -7.24 -0.37 -22.72
N PHE A 128 -6.70 0.31 -23.74
CA PHE A 128 -7.19 1.63 -24.13
C PHE A 128 -8.62 1.59 -24.69
N GLU A 129 -9.00 0.53 -25.41
CA GLU A 129 -10.38 0.32 -25.86
C GLU A 129 -11.37 0.08 -24.70
N ILE A 130 -10.91 -0.51 -23.59
CA ILE A 130 -11.73 -0.67 -22.38
C ILE A 130 -11.83 0.68 -21.65
N ILE A 131 -10.70 1.36 -21.43
CA ILE A 131 -10.65 2.67 -20.78
C ILE A 131 -11.56 3.68 -21.48
N SER A 132 -11.56 3.72 -22.82
CA SER A 132 -12.39 4.64 -23.61
C SER A 132 -13.90 4.39 -23.49
N LYS A 133 -14.31 3.28 -22.88
CA LYS A 133 -15.73 2.93 -22.66
C LYS A 133 -16.20 3.24 -21.24
N ILE A 134 -15.31 3.66 -20.35
CA ILE A 134 -15.66 3.96 -18.97
C ILE A 134 -16.10 5.41 -18.89
N ASP A 135 -17.37 5.63 -18.56
CA ASP A 135 -17.93 6.95 -18.36
C ASP A 135 -17.87 7.34 -16.88
N LEU A 136 -17.03 8.33 -16.55
CA LEU A 136 -16.94 8.83 -15.18
C LEU A 136 -18.08 9.81 -14.93
N THR A 137 -18.89 9.56 -13.90
CA THR A 137 -20.00 10.45 -13.52
C THR A 137 -19.70 11.26 -12.28
N ASP A 138 -20.29 12.45 -12.18
CA ASP A 138 -20.33 13.24 -10.95
C ASP A 138 -21.28 12.63 -9.89
N GLU A 139 -21.36 13.28 -8.73
CA GLU A 139 -22.25 12.91 -7.62
C GLU A 139 -23.75 12.94 -7.95
N ASN A 140 -24.14 13.58 -9.05
CA ASN A 140 -25.51 13.66 -9.54
C ASN A 140 -25.77 12.68 -10.71
N GLY A 141 -24.78 11.86 -11.09
CA GLY A 141 -24.87 10.92 -12.20
C GLY A 141 -24.69 11.55 -13.59
N ASN A 142 -24.20 12.80 -13.68
CA ASN A 142 -23.89 13.42 -14.96
C ASN A 142 -22.51 12.94 -15.45
N SER A 143 -22.43 12.54 -16.72
CA SER A 143 -21.16 12.24 -17.37
C SER A 143 -20.22 13.44 -17.34
N LEU A 144 -18.96 13.19 -16.99
CA LEU A 144 -17.86 14.17 -17.07
C LEU A 144 -17.23 14.23 -18.47
N GLY A 145 -17.71 13.41 -19.42
CA GLY A 145 -17.25 13.42 -20.81
C GLY A 145 -15.74 13.20 -20.97
N GLU A 146 -15.12 13.96 -21.87
CA GLU A 146 -13.70 13.85 -22.21
C GLU A 146 -12.77 14.07 -21.00
N GLU A 147 -13.13 15.00 -20.10
CA GLU A 147 -12.36 15.24 -18.87
C GLU A 147 -12.38 14.03 -17.94
N GLY A 148 -13.52 13.34 -17.85
CA GLY A 148 -13.65 12.08 -17.10
C GLY A 148 -12.80 10.96 -17.69
N HIS A 149 -12.83 10.82 -19.03
CA HIS A 149 -12.01 9.85 -19.74
C HIS A 149 -10.51 10.08 -19.53
N ASP A 150 -10.05 11.32 -19.72
CA ASP A 150 -8.65 11.70 -19.54
C ASP A 150 -8.17 11.42 -18.11
N ARG A 151 -9.05 11.63 -17.13
CA ARG A 151 -8.76 11.37 -15.71
C ARG A 151 -8.61 9.88 -15.42
N ILE A 152 -9.51 9.04 -15.92
CA ILE A 152 -9.41 7.58 -15.75
C ILE A 152 -8.14 7.07 -16.43
N GLU A 153 -7.90 7.48 -17.67
CA GLU A 153 -6.73 7.06 -18.44
C GLU A 153 -5.44 7.46 -17.71
N THR A 154 -5.33 8.71 -17.28
CA THR A 154 -4.18 9.21 -16.52
C THR A 154 -4.00 8.44 -15.22
N THR A 155 -5.08 8.17 -14.48
CA THR A 155 -5.03 7.45 -13.21
C THR A 155 -4.51 6.02 -13.40
N VAL A 156 -5.07 5.27 -14.35
CA VAL A 156 -4.65 3.89 -14.61
C VAL A 156 -3.19 3.84 -15.07
N ILE A 157 -2.76 4.77 -15.93
CA ILE A 157 -1.39 4.81 -16.44
C ILE A 157 -0.38 5.17 -15.34
N GLU A 158 -0.63 6.23 -14.56
CA GLU A 158 0.35 6.71 -13.58
C GLU A 158 0.46 5.74 -12.39
N LEU A 159 -0.65 5.10 -11.98
CA LEU A 159 -0.60 3.99 -11.02
C LEU A 159 0.21 2.82 -11.56
N ALA A 160 -0.05 2.39 -12.80
CA ALA A 160 0.69 1.29 -13.40
C ALA A 160 2.18 1.59 -13.57
N LYS A 161 2.55 2.82 -13.93
CA LYS A 161 3.97 3.25 -13.97
C LYS A 161 4.62 3.18 -12.59
N THR A 162 3.89 3.56 -11.55
CA THR A 162 4.38 3.51 -10.16
C THR A 162 4.61 2.05 -9.73
N ASP A 163 3.65 1.16 -9.98
CA ASP A 163 3.79 -0.27 -9.69
C ASP A 163 4.95 -0.89 -10.47
N THR A 164 5.07 -0.54 -11.75
CA THR A 164 6.15 -0.99 -12.64
C THR A 164 7.51 -0.51 -12.15
N PHE A 165 7.59 0.73 -11.68
CA PHE A 165 8.80 1.30 -11.11
C PHE A 165 9.28 0.44 -9.94
N PHE A 166 8.43 0.24 -8.93
CA PHE A 166 8.80 -0.55 -7.76
C PHE A 166 9.14 -2.00 -8.10
N SER A 167 8.35 -2.63 -8.98
CA SER A 167 8.55 -4.02 -9.40
C SER A 167 9.88 -4.26 -10.13
N LEU A 168 10.43 -3.23 -10.77
CA LEU A 168 11.63 -3.35 -11.62
C LEU A 168 12.90 -2.74 -11.00
N LEU A 169 12.81 -2.11 -9.81
CA LEU A 169 13.98 -1.54 -9.11
C LEU A 169 15.10 -2.57 -8.96
N GLY A 170 14.75 -3.82 -8.62
CA GLY A 170 15.70 -4.91 -8.42
C GLY A 170 16.04 -5.75 -9.65
N ALA A 171 15.56 -5.39 -10.84
CA ALA A 171 15.69 -6.24 -12.02
C ALA A 171 17.16 -6.34 -12.49
N LYS A 172 17.72 -7.56 -12.52
CA LYS A 172 19.09 -7.81 -12.98
C LYS A 172 19.28 -7.46 -14.47
N ASN A 173 18.27 -7.77 -15.28
CA ASN A 173 18.27 -7.57 -16.72
C ASN A 173 17.05 -6.74 -17.14
N LEU A 174 16.99 -5.49 -16.70
CA LEU A 174 15.96 -4.57 -17.16
C LEU A 174 16.15 -4.29 -18.65
N ASP A 175 15.11 -4.48 -19.46
CA ASP A 175 15.03 -4.05 -20.85
C ASP A 175 13.63 -3.51 -21.20
N LEU A 176 13.44 -3.12 -22.46
CA LEU A 176 12.17 -2.54 -22.93
C LEU A 176 11.03 -3.56 -22.89
N GLU A 177 11.29 -4.81 -23.24
CA GLU A 177 10.25 -5.84 -23.31
C GLU A 177 9.76 -6.19 -21.90
N LEU A 178 10.68 -6.40 -20.97
CA LEU A 178 10.36 -6.61 -19.56
C LEU A 178 9.55 -5.43 -18.99
N TYR A 179 9.99 -4.20 -19.26
CA TYR A 179 9.27 -3.01 -18.80
C TYR A 179 7.83 -2.94 -19.33
N LEU A 180 7.65 -3.17 -20.63
CA LEU A 180 6.32 -3.10 -21.26
C LEU A 180 5.40 -4.22 -20.78
N ASN A 181 5.92 -5.41 -20.54
CA ASN A 181 5.13 -6.52 -20.00
C ASN A 181 4.65 -6.21 -18.59
N VAL A 182 5.55 -5.76 -17.70
CA VAL A 182 5.16 -5.39 -16.33
C VAL A 182 4.20 -4.20 -16.32
N LEU A 183 4.42 -3.20 -17.18
CA LEU A 183 3.51 -2.06 -17.32
C LEU A 183 2.11 -2.47 -17.79
N HIS A 184 2.04 -3.38 -18.76
CA HIS A 184 0.77 -3.90 -19.27
C HIS A 184 -0.01 -4.62 -18.15
N ASP A 185 0.66 -5.52 -17.43
CA ASP A 185 0.04 -6.28 -16.33
C ASP A 185 -0.42 -5.34 -15.20
N ALA A 186 0.40 -4.34 -14.85
CA ALA A 186 0.05 -3.34 -13.86
C ALA A 186 -1.16 -2.49 -14.30
N MET A 187 -1.25 -2.09 -15.58
CA MET A 187 -2.41 -1.38 -16.11
C MET A 187 -3.68 -2.23 -16.03
N GLN A 188 -3.59 -3.53 -16.33
CA GLN A 188 -4.72 -4.45 -16.21
C GLN A 188 -5.23 -4.55 -14.77
N VAL A 189 -4.33 -4.74 -13.81
CA VAL A 189 -4.68 -4.84 -12.38
C VAL A 189 -5.32 -3.55 -11.89
N ASN A 190 -4.76 -2.40 -12.23
CA ASN A 190 -5.30 -1.10 -11.84
C ASN A 190 -6.68 -0.83 -12.47
N LEU A 191 -6.88 -1.23 -13.73
CA LEU A 191 -8.17 -1.12 -14.41
C LEU A 191 -9.24 -2.01 -13.77
N ILE A 192 -8.91 -3.27 -13.45
CA ILE A 192 -9.80 -4.17 -12.69
C ILE A 192 -10.15 -3.55 -11.34
N GLY A 193 -9.15 -3.04 -10.60
CA GLY A 193 -9.35 -2.41 -9.31
C GLY A 193 -10.31 -1.21 -9.38
N LEU A 194 -10.19 -0.39 -10.41
CA LEU A 194 -11.06 0.77 -10.63
C LEU A 194 -12.51 0.34 -10.91
N LEU A 195 -12.70 -0.57 -11.87
CA LEU A 195 -14.04 -1.08 -12.23
C LEU A 195 -14.73 -1.78 -11.05
N TYR A 196 -13.96 -2.55 -10.29
CA TYR A 196 -14.44 -3.19 -9.09
C TYR A 196 -14.86 -2.15 -8.05
N THR A 197 -13.99 -1.19 -7.74
CA THR A 197 -14.26 -0.15 -6.73
C THR A 197 -15.52 0.64 -7.07
N GLU A 198 -15.74 0.99 -8.33
CA GLU A 198 -16.96 1.67 -8.78
C GLU A 198 -18.22 0.83 -8.54
N GLU A 199 -18.17 -0.47 -8.83
CA GLU A 199 -19.32 -1.36 -8.67
C GLU A 199 -19.67 -1.62 -7.20
N ILE A 200 -18.67 -1.84 -6.34
CA ILE A 200 -18.91 -2.00 -4.90
C ILE A 200 -19.24 -0.68 -4.18
N ALA A 201 -18.82 0.49 -4.70
CA ALA A 201 -19.11 1.79 -4.08
C ALA A 201 -20.62 2.05 -3.93
N LYS A 202 -21.43 1.60 -4.90
CA LYS A 202 -22.91 1.71 -4.88
C LYS A 202 -23.56 0.95 -3.72
N HIS A 203 -22.81 0.03 -3.10
CA HIS A 203 -23.30 -0.90 -2.10
C HIS A 203 -22.63 -0.70 -0.73
N TYR A 204 -21.86 0.36 -0.55
CA TYR A 204 -21.18 0.62 0.71
C TYR A 204 -22.16 1.16 1.78
N PRO A 205 -22.09 0.68 3.05
CA PRO A 205 -21.18 -0.35 3.57
C PRO A 205 -21.58 -1.76 3.14
N LEU A 206 -20.59 -2.55 2.71
CA LEU A 206 -20.80 -3.92 2.23
C LEU A 206 -21.20 -4.86 3.37
N SER A 207 -22.23 -5.68 3.13
CA SER A 207 -22.52 -6.83 3.99
C SER A 207 -21.44 -7.92 3.84
N ASP A 208 -21.32 -8.82 4.81
CA ASP A 208 -20.30 -9.89 4.77
C ASP A 208 -20.47 -10.85 3.57
N ASP A 209 -21.71 -11.09 3.14
CA ASP A 209 -22.01 -11.84 1.91
C ASP A 209 -21.54 -11.10 0.65
N MET A 210 -21.68 -9.77 0.63
CA MET A 210 -21.21 -8.94 -0.49
C MET A 210 -19.68 -8.87 -0.52
N LYS A 211 -19.01 -8.79 0.63
CA LYS A 211 -17.54 -8.86 0.70
C LYS A 211 -17.01 -10.17 0.11
N GLN A 212 -17.64 -11.31 0.44
CA GLN A 212 -17.23 -12.62 -0.08
C GLN A 212 -17.45 -12.73 -1.60
N LYS A 213 -18.64 -12.36 -2.09
CA LYS A 213 -18.94 -12.35 -3.54
C LYS A 213 -18.00 -11.44 -4.32
N ALA A 214 -17.66 -10.31 -3.74
CA ALA A 214 -16.80 -9.33 -4.37
C ALA A 214 -15.34 -9.82 -4.39
N ALA A 215 -14.86 -10.53 -3.36
CA ALA A 215 -13.57 -11.22 -3.38
C ALA A 215 -13.51 -12.32 -4.46
N ASP A 216 -14.56 -13.15 -4.56
CA ASP A 216 -14.66 -14.21 -5.56
C ASP A 216 -14.71 -13.64 -7.00
N TYR A 217 -15.35 -12.48 -7.18
CA TYR A 217 -15.41 -11.77 -8.46
C TYR A 217 -14.05 -11.20 -8.86
N MET A 218 -13.33 -10.58 -7.93
CA MET A 218 -11.95 -10.13 -8.17
C MET A 218 -11.03 -11.29 -8.56
N GLN A 219 -11.19 -12.44 -7.91
CA GLN A 219 -10.40 -13.63 -8.24
C GLN A 219 -10.69 -14.13 -9.67
N LYS A 220 -11.96 -14.10 -10.10
CA LYS A 220 -12.33 -14.40 -11.50
C LYS A 220 -11.82 -13.38 -12.51
N LEU A 221 -11.86 -12.09 -12.18
CA LEU A 221 -11.31 -11.03 -13.04
C LEU A 221 -9.80 -11.19 -13.21
N VAL A 222 -9.08 -11.51 -12.14
CA VAL A 222 -7.64 -11.84 -12.19
C VAL A 222 -7.37 -13.07 -13.06
N GLU A 223 -8.25 -14.08 -13.06
CA GLU A 223 -8.12 -15.27 -13.91
C GLU A 223 -8.38 -15.01 -15.40
N LEU A 224 -9.24 -14.04 -15.75
CA LEU A 224 -9.54 -13.66 -17.13
C LEU A 224 -8.42 -12.85 -17.82
N VAL A 225 -7.44 -12.42 -17.05
CA VAL A 225 -6.37 -11.51 -17.46
C VAL A 225 -5.03 -12.24 -17.67
N LYS A 226 -5.01 -13.57 -17.53
CA LYS A 226 -3.88 -14.44 -17.89
C LYS A 226 -3.81 -14.79 -19.37
#